data_AF-B5GLC0-F1
#
_entry.id   AF-B5GLC0-F1
#
_cell.length_a   1.000
_cell.length_b   1.000
_cell.length_c   1.000
_cell.angle_alpha   90.00
_cell.angle_beta   90.00
_cell.angle_gamma   90.00
#
_symmetry.space_group_name_H-M   'P 1'
#
loop_
_entity.id
_entity.type
_entity.pdbx_description
1 polymer ?
#
loop_
_entity_poly.entity_id
_entity_poly.type
_entity_poly.pdbx_seq_one_letter_code
_entity_poly.pdbx_strand_id
1 'polypeptide(L)'
;MVKKTWRSALALTAAAGAVLATATSAHAYTGFTPERYNKIQFGMDRTLVWQLAGADQSCSDQVERIICYNNPDHYGPQGHFFFNAADKLIHKRQMELFPAPKPTMRLATYNKTQTGMTEAQFWAAVPSDTCSALAEQYPNWPATNGNLREYVCPSKAERFAPSAYFTFTDGKLTSRSQSQLP
;
A
#
# COMPACT_ATOMS: atom_id res chain seq x y z
N MET A 1 1.74 -88.12 12.21
CA MET A 1 0.58 -87.74 11.36
C MET A 1 0.34 -86.24 11.51
N VAL A 2 0.53 -85.49 10.42
CA VAL A 2 0.35 -84.03 10.37
C VAL A 2 -1.05 -83.71 9.81
N LYS A 3 -1.81 -82.85 10.50
CA LYS A 3 -2.99 -82.09 10.01
C LYS A 3 -3.15 -80.89 10.93
N LYS A 4 -3.57 -79.68 10.55
CA LYS A 4 -3.67 -78.92 9.30
C LYS A 4 -3.99 -77.49 9.82
N THR A 5 -3.45 -76.48 9.14
CA THR A 5 -3.55 -75.03 9.42
C THR A 5 -4.96 -74.51 9.72
N TRP A 6 -5.06 -73.41 10.49
CA TRP A 6 -5.88 -72.24 10.13
C TRP A 6 -5.48 -70.97 10.89
N ARG A 7 -5.44 -69.87 10.13
CA ARG A 7 -5.00 -68.52 10.51
C ARG A 7 -6.14 -67.77 11.22
N SER A 8 -5.81 -66.90 12.16
CA SER A 8 -6.63 -65.74 12.48
C SER A 8 -5.72 -64.61 12.93
N ALA A 9 -5.66 -63.59 12.07
CA ALA A 9 -4.93 -62.35 12.27
C ALA A 9 -5.61 -61.52 13.36
N LEU A 10 -4.82 -60.92 14.25
CA LEU A 10 -5.27 -59.84 15.12
C LEU A 10 -4.50 -58.59 14.78
N ALA A 11 -5.28 -57.55 14.51
CA ALA A 11 -4.93 -56.33 13.80
C ALA A 11 -3.96 -55.44 14.60
N LEU A 12 -2.94 -54.92 13.92
CA LEU A 12 -2.26 -53.71 14.37
C LEU A 12 -3.22 -52.54 14.16
N THR A 13 -3.73 -51.96 15.24
CA THR A 13 -4.36 -50.64 15.20
C THR A 13 -3.28 -49.59 14.97
N ALA A 14 -3.12 -49.17 13.72
CA ALA A 14 -2.35 -47.98 13.39
C ALA A 14 -3.13 -46.76 13.89
N ALA A 15 -2.60 -46.08 14.91
CA ALA A 15 -3.07 -44.77 15.31
C ALA A 15 -2.72 -43.78 14.18
N ALA A 16 -3.66 -43.58 13.26
CA ALA A 16 -3.59 -42.48 12.30
C ALA A 16 -3.86 -41.18 13.07
N GLY A 17 -2.80 -40.52 13.51
CA GLY A 17 -2.86 -39.13 13.92
C GLY A 17 -3.32 -38.31 12.72
N ALA A 18 -4.59 -37.93 12.69
CA ALA A 18 -5.09 -36.94 11.77
C ALA A 18 -4.44 -35.60 12.14
N VAL A 19 -3.28 -35.32 11.54
CA VAL A 19 -2.78 -33.95 11.48
C VAL A 19 -3.79 -33.21 10.62
N LEU A 20 -4.69 -32.47 11.27
CA LEU A 20 -5.50 -31.44 10.62
C LEU A 20 -4.51 -30.41 10.07
N ALA A 21 -4.04 -30.66 8.85
CA ALA A 21 -3.44 -29.61 8.03
C ALA A 21 -4.57 -28.62 7.77
N THR A 22 -4.70 -27.62 8.63
CA THR A 22 -5.41 -26.39 8.29
C THR A 22 -4.63 -25.79 7.13
N ALA A 23 -5.01 -26.15 5.91
CA ALA A 23 -4.64 -25.41 4.73
C ALA A 23 -5.19 -23.99 4.96
N THR A 24 -4.34 -23.11 5.44
CA THR A 24 -4.61 -21.68 5.41
C THR A 24 -4.75 -21.34 3.94
N SER A 25 -5.99 -21.19 3.49
CA SER A 25 -6.26 -20.69 2.15
C SER A 25 -5.57 -19.33 2.07
N ALA A 26 -4.55 -19.20 1.23
CA ALA A 26 -3.95 -17.90 0.97
C ALA A 26 -5.08 -16.99 0.47
N HIS A 27 -5.49 -16.03 1.30
CA HIS A 27 -6.56 -15.12 0.93
C HIS A 27 -6.03 -14.21 -0.18
N ALA A 28 -6.62 -14.32 -1.37
CA ALA A 28 -6.24 -13.47 -2.50
C ALA A 28 -7.04 -12.17 -2.42
N TYR A 29 -6.43 -11.12 -1.88
CA TYR A 29 -7.05 -9.80 -1.79
C TYR A 29 -7.24 -9.20 -3.18
N THR A 30 -8.44 -8.67 -3.47
CA THR A 30 -8.76 -8.07 -4.78
C THR A 30 -9.94 -7.10 -4.70
N GLY A 31 -10.06 -6.20 -5.68
CA GLY A 31 -11.25 -5.36 -5.86
C GLY A 31 -11.22 -3.99 -5.16
N PHE A 32 -10.09 -3.58 -4.58
CA PHE A 32 -9.90 -2.19 -4.17
C PHE A 32 -9.78 -1.27 -5.41
N THR A 33 -10.35 -0.06 -5.37
CA THR A 33 -10.40 0.81 -6.55
C THR A 33 -10.07 2.27 -6.24
N PRO A 34 -9.69 3.07 -7.25
CA PRO A 34 -9.56 4.53 -7.12
C PRO A 34 -10.80 5.21 -6.51
N GLU A 35 -12.01 4.76 -6.86
CA GLU A 35 -13.26 5.30 -6.34
C GLU A 35 -13.42 5.02 -4.84
N ARG A 36 -13.03 3.83 -4.38
CA ARG A 36 -13.03 3.52 -2.93
C ARG A 36 -12.00 4.36 -2.19
N TYR A 37 -10.80 4.54 -2.74
CA TYR A 37 -9.77 5.41 -2.15
C TYR A 37 -10.25 6.87 -2.02
N ASN A 38 -10.98 7.37 -3.01
CA ASN A 38 -11.54 8.72 -2.99
C ASN A 38 -12.73 8.87 -2.03
N LYS A 39 -13.45 7.80 -1.69
CA LYS A 39 -14.53 7.83 -0.67
C LYS A 39 -13.99 7.89 0.75
N ILE A 40 -12.80 7.34 0.99
CA ILE A 40 -12.17 7.29 2.31
C ILE A 40 -11.60 8.67 2.66
N GLN A 41 -12.03 9.26 3.78
CA GLN A 41 -11.67 10.62 4.21
C GLN A 41 -10.89 10.62 5.53
N PHE A 42 -10.04 11.63 5.73
CA PHE A 42 -9.37 11.86 7.02
C PHE A 42 -10.40 12.03 8.15
N GLY A 43 -10.07 11.51 9.33
CA GLY A 43 -10.96 11.50 10.48
C GLY A 43 -12.01 10.39 10.49
N MET A 44 -12.14 9.58 9.43
CA MET A 44 -12.99 8.38 9.45
C MET A 44 -12.46 7.35 10.45
N ASP A 45 -13.37 6.64 11.10
CA ASP A 45 -13.06 5.49 11.96
C ASP A 45 -12.41 4.34 11.18
N ARG A 46 -11.49 3.63 11.80
CA ARG A 46 -10.85 2.42 11.25
C ARG A 46 -11.86 1.41 10.70
N THR A 47 -12.95 1.19 11.43
CA THR A 47 -14.03 0.28 11.03
C THR A 47 -14.78 0.76 9.78
N LEU A 48 -15.01 2.07 9.66
CA LEU A 48 -15.64 2.65 8.48
C LEU A 48 -14.70 2.59 7.26
N VAL A 49 -13.41 2.88 7.45
CA VAL A 49 -12.40 2.72 6.39
C VAL A 49 -12.36 1.27 5.90
N TRP A 50 -12.32 0.30 6.82
CA TRP A 50 -12.35 -1.13 6.51
C TRP A 50 -13.57 -1.50 5.65
N GLN A 51 -14.77 -1.08 6.07
CA GLN A 51 -16.01 -1.36 5.34
C GLN A 51 -16.02 -0.73 3.94
N LEU A 52 -15.66 0.56 3.83
CA LEU A 52 -15.67 1.29 2.55
C LEU A 52 -14.61 0.78 1.57
N ALA A 53 -13.50 0.27 2.09
CA ALA A 53 -12.42 -0.26 1.28
C ALA A 53 -12.69 -1.67 0.75
N GLY A 54 -13.63 -2.40 1.34
CA GLY A 54 -14.03 -3.74 0.89
C GLY A 54 -13.64 -4.87 1.82
N ALA A 55 -13.31 -4.57 3.07
CA ALA A 55 -13.06 -5.54 4.13
C ALA A 55 -12.11 -6.68 3.70
N ASP A 56 -12.32 -7.91 4.19
CA ASP A 56 -11.45 -9.05 3.95
C ASP A 56 -11.25 -9.39 2.47
N GLN A 57 -12.25 -9.09 1.61
CA GLN A 57 -12.15 -9.37 0.19
C GLN A 57 -11.04 -8.57 -0.50
N SER A 58 -10.81 -7.33 -0.05
CA SER A 58 -9.88 -6.40 -0.69
C SER A 58 -8.71 -6.01 0.18
N CYS A 59 -8.77 -6.21 1.50
CA CYS A 59 -7.88 -5.58 2.45
C CYS A 59 -7.29 -6.55 3.48
N SER A 60 -6.09 -6.21 3.95
CA SER A 60 -5.41 -6.82 5.08
C SER A 60 -5.19 -5.75 6.16
N ASP A 61 -5.67 -6.01 7.37
CA ASP A 61 -5.33 -5.20 8.55
C ASP A 61 -4.05 -5.75 9.19
N GLN A 62 -2.97 -4.96 9.15
CA GLN A 62 -1.66 -5.30 9.68
C GLN A 62 -1.41 -4.72 11.08
N VAL A 63 -2.43 -4.22 11.77
CA VAL A 63 -2.32 -3.45 13.03
C VAL A 63 -1.75 -2.05 12.81
N GLU A 64 -0.54 -1.88 12.28
CA GLU A 64 -0.01 -0.53 12.04
C GLU A 64 -0.72 0.23 10.91
N ARG A 65 -1.37 -0.50 10.00
CA ARG A 65 -2.09 0.04 8.85
C ARG A 65 -3.08 -0.96 8.27
N ILE A 66 -4.00 -0.46 7.46
CA ILE A 66 -4.80 -1.28 6.53
C ILE A 66 -4.19 -1.12 5.14
N ILE A 67 -3.91 -2.24 4.46
CA ILE A 67 -3.54 -2.27 3.04
C ILE A 67 -4.69 -2.86 2.24
N CYS A 68 -5.12 -2.19 1.18
CA CYS A 68 -6.16 -2.66 0.29
C CYS A 68 -5.64 -2.78 -1.15
N TYR A 69 -5.83 -3.97 -1.73
CA TYR A 69 -5.23 -4.39 -2.99
C TYR A 69 -6.25 -4.36 -4.13
N ASN A 70 -5.86 -3.80 -5.26
CA ASN A 70 -6.68 -3.83 -6.46
C ASN A 70 -6.77 -5.24 -7.07
N ASN A 71 -5.67 -6.00 -7.00
CA ASN A 71 -5.54 -7.35 -7.53
C ASN A 71 -4.66 -8.21 -6.58
N PRO A 72 -4.54 -9.52 -6.82
CA PRO A 72 -3.81 -10.43 -5.92
C PRO A 72 -2.29 -10.21 -5.81
N ASP A 73 -1.68 -9.34 -6.63
CA ASP A 73 -0.25 -9.00 -6.51
C ASP A 73 -0.05 -8.05 -5.33
N HIS A 74 0.74 -8.47 -4.32
CA HIS A 74 1.09 -7.64 -3.17
C HIS A 74 1.89 -6.37 -3.53
N TYR A 75 2.45 -6.30 -4.74
CA TYR A 75 3.12 -5.12 -5.31
C TYR A 75 2.31 -4.47 -6.43
N GLY A 76 1.07 -4.89 -6.65
CA GLY A 76 0.14 -4.25 -7.57
C GLY A 76 -0.41 -2.92 -7.02
N PRO A 77 -1.36 -2.29 -7.75
CA PRO A 77 -2.00 -1.08 -7.30
C PRO A 77 -2.70 -1.28 -5.95
N GLN A 78 -2.42 -0.40 -5.00
CA GLN A 78 -2.89 -0.55 -3.62
C GLN A 78 -3.01 0.78 -2.88
N GLY A 79 -3.85 0.80 -1.85
CA GLY A 79 -4.03 1.91 -0.92
C GLY A 79 -3.65 1.51 0.50
N HIS A 80 -2.95 2.38 1.22
CA HIS A 80 -2.55 2.20 2.60
C HIS A 80 -3.20 3.27 3.47
N PHE A 81 -3.69 2.86 4.65
CA PHE A 81 -4.42 3.71 5.58
C PHE A 81 -3.86 3.55 6.99
N PHE A 82 -3.48 4.66 7.62
CA PHE A 82 -2.92 4.66 8.98
C PHE A 82 -3.76 5.54 9.91
N PHE A 83 -3.81 5.13 11.16
CA PHE A 83 -4.74 5.65 12.17
C PHE A 83 -3.98 6.24 13.36
N ASN A 84 -4.57 7.23 14.02
CA ASN A 84 -4.06 7.73 15.29
C ASN A 84 -4.50 6.83 16.46
N ALA A 85 -4.13 7.20 17.69
CA ALA A 85 -4.48 6.46 18.90
C ALA A 85 -6.01 6.38 19.19
N ALA A 86 -6.82 7.19 18.51
CA ALA A 86 -8.28 7.16 18.59
C ALA A 86 -8.92 6.42 17.40
N ASP A 87 -8.14 5.61 16.67
CA ASP A 87 -8.55 4.88 15.47
C ASP A 87 -9.17 5.75 14.36
N LYS A 88 -8.74 7.01 14.29
CA LYS A 88 -9.13 7.94 13.22
C LYS A 88 -8.08 8.00 12.13
N LEU A 89 -8.51 7.99 10.87
CA LEU A 89 -7.62 8.04 9.72
C LEU A 89 -6.83 9.36 9.68
N ILE A 90 -5.50 9.26 9.65
CA ILE A 90 -4.60 10.42 9.59
C ILE A 90 -3.64 10.40 8.41
N HIS A 91 -3.49 9.26 7.72
CA HIS A 91 -2.55 9.10 6.62
C HIS A 91 -3.16 8.19 5.55
N LYS A 92 -3.20 8.69 4.31
CA LYS A 92 -3.55 7.93 3.12
C LYS A 92 -2.35 7.86 2.18
N ARG A 93 -2.01 6.68 1.69
CA ARG A 93 -0.98 6.48 0.66
C ARG A 93 -1.54 5.59 -0.44
N GLN A 94 -1.12 5.80 -1.67
CA GLN A 94 -1.47 4.95 -2.80
C GLN A 94 -0.24 4.66 -3.65
N MET A 95 -0.22 3.47 -4.23
CA MET A 95 0.73 3.15 -5.29
C MET A 95 -0.06 2.61 -6.48
N GLU A 96 0.25 3.14 -7.67
CA GLU A 96 -0.34 2.79 -8.98
C GLU A 96 -1.88 2.88 -9.10
N LEU A 97 -2.62 3.35 -8.09
CA LEU A 97 -4.04 3.67 -8.21
C LEU A 97 -4.25 4.93 -9.05
N PHE A 98 -3.36 5.90 -8.88
CA PHE A 98 -3.31 7.13 -9.67
C PHE A 98 -1.88 7.34 -10.18
N PRO A 99 -1.46 6.57 -11.20
CA PRO A 99 -0.09 6.65 -11.72
C PRO A 99 0.18 8.02 -12.35
N ALA A 100 1.46 8.39 -12.43
CA ALA A 100 1.88 9.59 -13.15
C ALA A 100 1.47 9.47 -14.64
N PRO A 101 0.65 10.40 -15.18
CA PRO A 101 0.13 10.27 -16.54
C PRO A 101 1.19 10.28 -17.65
N LYS A 102 2.27 11.05 -17.48
CA LYS A 102 3.37 11.20 -18.44
C LYS A 102 4.74 11.20 -17.73
N PRO A 103 5.24 10.03 -17.33
CA PRO A 103 6.55 9.88 -16.70
C PRO A 103 7.66 10.39 -17.61
N THR A 104 8.31 11.47 -17.20
CA THR A 104 9.37 12.18 -17.96
C THR A 104 10.43 12.79 -17.04
N MET A 105 10.47 12.38 -15.76
CA MET A 105 11.40 12.91 -14.78
C MET A 105 12.85 12.64 -15.20
N ARG A 106 13.69 13.68 -15.15
CA ARG A 106 15.12 13.63 -15.46
C ARG A 106 15.93 14.27 -14.35
N LEU A 107 17.22 13.95 -14.26
CA LEU A 107 18.14 14.54 -13.29
C LEU A 107 18.22 16.06 -13.44
N ALA A 108 18.20 16.57 -14.67
CA ALA A 108 18.16 18.00 -14.95
C ALA A 108 16.89 18.68 -14.39
N THR A 109 15.73 18.00 -14.46
CA THR A 109 14.47 18.49 -13.86
C THR A 109 14.55 18.45 -12.34
N TYR A 110 15.07 17.36 -11.77
CA TYR A 110 15.30 17.25 -10.32
C TYR A 110 16.18 18.37 -9.78
N ASN A 111 17.26 18.71 -10.49
CA ASN A 111 18.23 19.74 -10.08
C ASN A 111 17.66 21.16 -10.08
N LYS A 112 16.49 21.40 -10.69
CA LYS A 112 15.79 22.69 -10.57
C LYS A 112 15.06 22.86 -9.23
N THR A 113 14.90 21.78 -8.47
CA THR A 113 14.19 21.79 -7.18
C THR A 113 15.16 22.05 -6.02
N GLN A 114 14.66 22.70 -4.97
CA GLN A 114 15.42 22.92 -3.73
C GLN A 114 14.47 22.97 -2.53
N THR A 115 14.96 22.59 -1.36
CA THR A 115 14.19 22.70 -0.12
C THR A 115 13.77 24.14 0.15
N GLY A 116 12.61 24.32 0.79
CA GLY A 116 11.98 25.62 1.02
C GLY A 116 11.10 26.12 -0.13
N MET A 117 11.12 25.48 -1.30
CA MET A 117 10.18 25.78 -2.38
C MET A 117 8.73 25.63 -1.93
N THR A 118 7.88 26.56 -2.35
CA THR A 118 6.42 26.36 -2.33
C THR A 118 6.00 25.30 -3.35
N GLU A 119 4.80 24.75 -3.18
CA GLU A 119 4.19 23.88 -4.21
C GLU A 119 4.14 24.58 -5.59
N ALA A 120 3.80 25.87 -5.64
CA ALA A 120 3.76 26.62 -6.89
C ALA A 120 5.14 26.72 -7.57
N GLN A 121 6.20 26.99 -6.80
CA GLN A 121 7.57 27.02 -7.31
C GLN A 121 8.03 25.64 -7.79
N PHE A 122 7.66 24.59 -7.06
CA PHE A 122 7.95 23.22 -7.44
C PHE A 122 7.26 22.83 -8.76
N TRP A 123 5.96 23.11 -8.90
CA TRP A 123 5.22 22.79 -10.13
C TRP A 123 5.63 23.65 -11.34
N ALA A 124 6.23 24.82 -11.11
CA ALA A 124 6.89 25.57 -12.17
C ALA A 124 8.20 24.91 -12.64
N ALA A 125 8.86 24.14 -11.77
CA ALA A 125 10.13 23.44 -12.08
C ALA A 125 9.92 22.00 -12.59
N VAL A 126 8.89 21.31 -12.10
CA VAL A 126 8.59 19.90 -12.35
C VAL A 126 7.20 19.78 -13.00
N PRO A 127 7.06 19.16 -14.18
CA PRO A 127 5.75 18.94 -14.80
C PRO A 127 4.86 18.06 -13.92
N SER A 128 3.65 18.52 -13.59
CA SER A 128 2.71 17.76 -12.73
C SER A 128 2.40 16.36 -13.27
N ASP A 129 2.26 16.24 -14.59
CA ASP A 129 1.96 14.96 -15.26
C ASP A 129 3.05 13.89 -15.05
N THR A 130 4.27 14.27 -14.63
CA THR A 130 5.33 13.29 -14.33
C THR A 130 5.28 12.76 -12.90
N CYS A 131 4.38 13.25 -12.05
CA CYS A 131 4.33 12.91 -10.65
C CYS A 131 3.01 12.23 -10.27
N SER A 132 3.08 11.33 -9.31
CA SER A 132 1.93 10.71 -8.64
C SER A 132 1.88 11.21 -7.20
N ALA A 133 0.68 11.54 -6.72
CA ALA A 133 0.44 11.92 -5.32
C ALA A 133 0.52 10.66 -4.45
N LEU A 134 1.72 10.39 -3.93
CA LEU A 134 2.05 9.15 -3.24
C LEU A 134 1.32 9.04 -1.91
N ALA A 135 1.36 10.10 -1.11
CA ALA A 135 0.74 10.13 0.20
C ALA A 135 0.28 11.53 0.62
N GLU A 136 -0.71 11.56 1.50
CA GLU A 136 -1.11 12.75 2.25
C GLU A 136 -1.39 12.35 3.71
N GLN A 137 -0.88 13.14 4.64
CA GLN A 137 -0.95 12.86 6.06
C GLN A 137 -1.18 14.14 6.88
N TYR A 138 -2.00 14.03 7.90
CA TYR A 138 -2.28 15.07 8.90
C TYR A 138 -1.95 14.52 10.30
N PRO A 139 -0.67 14.58 10.73
CA PRO A 139 -0.21 13.95 11.97
C PRO A 139 -0.94 14.46 13.23
N ASN A 140 -1.36 15.73 13.21
CA ASN A 140 -1.98 16.43 14.33
C ASN A 140 -3.52 16.44 14.27
N TRP A 141 -4.13 15.58 13.44
CA TRP A 141 -5.58 15.56 13.21
C TRP A 141 -6.38 15.60 14.54
N PRO A 142 -7.38 16.50 14.69
CA PRO A 142 -8.04 17.28 13.63
C PRO A 142 -7.35 18.59 13.24
N ALA A 143 -6.26 18.97 13.90
CA ALA A 143 -5.45 20.10 13.43
C ALA A 143 -4.73 19.71 12.12
N THR A 144 -4.62 20.66 11.20
CA THR A 144 -4.08 20.42 9.86
C THR A 144 -2.62 20.85 9.69
N ASN A 145 -2.03 21.46 10.72
CA ASN A 145 -0.62 21.84 10.73
C ASN A 145 0.29 20.61 10.80
N GLY A 146 1.51 20.74 10.27
CA GLY A 146 2.40 19.62 10.06
C GLY A 146 1.89 18.68 8.95
N ASN A 147 1.04 19.15 8.04
CA ASN A 147 0.57 18.34 6.91
C ASN A 147 1.77 17.88 6.09
N LEU A 148 1.82 16.58 5.79
CA LEU A 148 2.82 15.99 4.91
C LEU A 148 2.15 15.59 3.60
N ARG A 149 2.68 16.08 2.48
CA ARG A 149 2.26 15.68 1.14
C ARG A 149 3.45 15.14 0.37
N GLU A 150 3.33 13.90 -0.11
CA GLU A 150 4.40 13.19 -0.78
C GLU A 150 4.10 12.97 -2.26
N TYR A 151 5.12 13.17 -3.09
CA TYR A 151 5.05 12.89 -4.52
C TYR A 151 6.18 11.95 -4.93
N VAL A 152 5.86 11.02 -5.82
CA VAL A 152 6.86 10.22 -6.56
C VAL A 152 6.78 10.61 -8.03
N CYS A 153 7.93 10.91 -8.63
CA CYS A 153 8.02 11.39 -10.00
C CYS A 153 8.91 10.44 -10.83
N PRO A 154 8.33 9.43 -11.49
CA PRO A 154 9.08 8.46 -12.30
C PRO A 154 9.61 9.04 -13.62
N SER A 155 10.73 8.49 -14.07
CA SER A 155 11.37 8.80 -15.36
C SER A 155 10.71 8.13 -16.57
N LYS A 156 10.03 7.00 -16.35
CA LYS A 156 9.38 6.19 -17.39
C LYS A 156 8.18 5.41 -16.82
N ALA A 157 7.29 4.94 -17.70
CA ALA A 157 6.06 4.23 -17.34
C ALA A 157 6.31 2.75 -17.01
N GLU A 158 7.10 2.51 -15.96
CA GLU A 158 7.37 1.17 -15.42
C GLU A 158 7.19 1.19 -13.90
N ARG A 159 6.71 0.08 -13.34
CA ARG A 159 6.64 -0.09 -11.88
C ARG A 159 8.05 -0.04 -11.30
N PHE A 160 8.25 0.73 -10.23
CA PHE A 160 9.55 0.96 -9.60
C PHE A 160 10.62 1.56 -10.55
N ALA A 161 10.20 2.35 -11.54
CA ALA A 161 11.12 3.10 -12.39
C ALA A 161 12.07 4.00 -11.57
N PRO A 162 13.26 4.35 -12.11
CA PRO A 162 14.08 5.41 -11.53
C PRO A 162 13.25 6.67 -11.33
N SER A 163 13.24 7.19 -10.11
CA SER A 163 12.27 8.18 -9.64
C SER A 163 12.90 9.21 -8.72
N ALA A 164 12.30 10.39 -8.66
CA ALA A 164 12.48 11.32 -7.54
C ALA A 164 11.34 11.17 -6.53
N TYR A 165 11.65 11.41 -5.27
CA TYR A 165 10.69 11.49 -4.17
C TYR A 165 10.77 12.88 -3.54
N PHE A 166 9.62 13.46 -3.25
CA PHE A 166 9.49 14.79 -2.67
C PHE A 166 8.49 14.77 -1.53
N THR A 167 8.81 15.46 -0.43
CA THR A 167 7.90 15.65 0.70
C THR A 167 7.73 17.13 0.97
N PHE A 168 6.49 17.59 1.02
CA PHE A 168 6.11 18.91 1.46
C PHE A 168 5.62 18.85 2.90
N THR A 169 6.04 19.79 3.73
CA THR A 169 5.47 20.05 5.05
C THR A 169 4.81 21.41 5.02
N ASP A 170 3.50 21.48 5.30
CA ASP A 170 2.72 22.72 5.29
C ASP A 170 2.95 23.57 4.01
N GLY A 171 2.97 22.88 2.85
CA GLY A 171 3.14 23.51 1.53
C GLY A 171 4.58 23.93 1.16
N LYS A 172 5.58 23.56 1.98
CA LYS A 172 7.01 23.81 1.71
C LYS A 172 7.78 22.51 1.48
N LEU A 173 8.60 22.45 0.44
CA LEU A 173 9.43 21.28 0.15
C LEU A 173 10.48 21.08 1.25
N THR A 174 10.33 20.02 2.04
CA THR A 174 11.23 19.71 3.17
C THR A 174 12.16 18.55 2.88
N SER A 175 11.77 17.64 2.00
CA SER A 175 12.60 16.51 1.56
C SER A 175 12.61 16.38 0.04
N ARG A 176 13.78 16.03 -0.50
CA ARG A 176 13.96 15.66 -1.90
C ARG A 176 15.05 14.61 -2.02
N SER A 177 14.79 13.57 -2.78
CA SER A 177 15.78 12.55 -3.12
C SER A 177 15.52 12.01 -4.52
N GLN A 178 16.53 11.41 -5.11
CA GLN A 178 16.41 10.71 -6.38
C GLN A 178 17.37 9.52 -6.41
N SER A 179 17.03 8.51 -7.19
CA SER A 179 17.95 7.43 -7.52
C SER A 179 17.87 7.09 -9.00
N GLN A 180 19.03 7.04 -9.66
CA GLN A 180 19.20 6.60 -11.06
C GLN A 180 18.40 7.42 -12.09
N LEU A 181 18.07 8.69 -11.82
CA LEU A 181 17.43 9.52 -12.84
C LEU A 181 18.35 9.76 -14.04
N PRO A 182 17.82 9.66 -15.28
CA PRO A 182 18.58 9.91 -16.50
C PRO A 182 18.80 11.41 -16.78
#